data_AF-A0A9W8Q2I7-F1
#
_entry.id   AF-A0A9W8Q2I7-F1
#
_cell.length_a   1.000
_cell.length_b   1.000
_cell.length_c   1.000
_cell.angle_alpha   90.00
_cell.angle_beta   90.00
_cell.angle_gamma   90.00
#
_symmetry.space_group_name_H-M   'P 1'
#
loop_
_entity.id
_entity.type
_entity.pdbx_description
1 polymer ?
#
loop_
_entity_poly.entity_id
_entity_poly.type
_entity_poly.pdbx_seq_one_letter_code
_entity_poly.pdbx_strand_id
1 'polypeptide(L)'
;MRPTYPRTRAEADLTISRDLPSSINVVCQPSPLLHPCHEHPSVTRHLTMASLSSCAMRSASRLGRNSALGLTLKSTARAATIIGGARRRTYVTGSKPNNAQVETAIKLDKKDFAGIPPSMMQNGSEMKISPMAEVLKDAAIMEEGQRPIYLDMQATTPVDPRVLDAMIPYYVGVYGNPHSRTHAYGWESEKAVEEAREHIASLIGADSKEIIFTSGATESNNMSIKGVARFFGRSGKKRHIITTQTEHKCVLDSCRHLQDEGFEITYLPVQNNGLVNMDELKAAIRPETALVSIMAVNNEIGVIQPIAEIGKLCRANKIFFHTDAAQAVGKIPLDVNAMNIDLMSISSHKIYGPKGIGACYVRRRPRVRLDPLITGGGQERGLRSGTLAPPLVAGFGEACRIAKEEMEYDTRRIKAMSDRLLKGLLSMEHTTQNGAPDAFYPGCVNVSFAYVEGESLLMALKDIALSSGSACTSASLEPSYVLRALGNSDESAHSSIRFGIGRFTTEAEIDYVLKAVDERVTFLRELSPLWELVQEGIDLDTIQWSQH
;
A
#
# COMPACT_ATOMS: atom_id res chain seq x y z
N MET A 1 -49.64 32.41 -30.13
CA MET A 1 -49.76 31.69 -31.42
C MET A 1 -48.83 30.48 -31.38
N ARG A 2 -49.40 29.27 -31.43
CA ARG A 2 -48.75 27.99 -31.73
C ARG A 2 -48.83 27.75 -33.27
N PRO A 3 -48.22 26.71 -33.90
CA PRO A 3 -47.20 25.74 -33.45
C PRO A 3 -46.17 25.33 -34.57
N THR A 4 -45.37 24.28 -34.28
CA THR A 4 -44.90 23.18 -35.16
C THR A 4 -43.46 23.14 -35.74
N TYR A 5 -42.69 22.14 -35.25
CA TYR A 5 -41.68 21.32 -35.95
C TYR A 5 -42.39 20.33 -36.92
N PRO A 6 -41.76 19.72 -37.98
CA PRO A 6 -40.79 18.61 -37.78
C PRO A 6 -39.74 18.26 -38.89
N ARG A 7 -38.72 17.50 -38.42
CA ARG A 7 -37.92 16.37 -39.00
C ARG A 7 -38.00 16.03 -40.52
N THR A 8 -36.87 15.66 -41.15
CA THR A 8 -36.38 14.25 -41.34
C THR A 8 -35.19 14.07 -42.33
N ARG A 9 -34.27 13.18 -41.93
CA ARG A 9 -33.49 12.13 -42.65
C ARG A 9 -32.60 12.43 -43.89
N ALA A 10 -31.33 12.02 -43.80
CA ALA A 10 -30.77 10.90 -44.59
C ALA A 10 -29.41 10.43 -44.01
N GLU A 11 -29.32 9.13 -43.70
CA GLU A 11 -28.10 8.35 -43.44
C GLU A 11 -27.43 7.97 -44.78
N ALA A 12 -26.11 7.80 -44.79
CA ALA A 12 -25.41 7.07 -45.83
C ALA A 12 -24.20 6.31 -45.23
N ASP A 13 -24.37 4.99 -45.15
CA ASP A 13 -23.32 3.98 -44.98
C ASP A 13 -22.35 3.97 -46.16
N LEU A 14 -21.07 3.66 -45.88
CA LEU A 14 -20.10 3.23 -46.88
C LEU A 14 -19.27 2.06 -46.33
N THR A 15 -19.72 0.86 -46.68
CA THR A 15 -18.95 -0.40 -46.68
C THR A 15 -18.39 -0.60 -48.08
N ILE A 16 -17.08 -0.82 -48.22
CA ILE A 16 -16.49 -1.48 -49.39
C ILE A 16 -15.40 -2.45 -48.93
N SER A 17 -15.61 -3.72 -49.26
CA SER A 17 -14.67 -4.83 -49.24
C SER A 17 -13.99 -5.00 -50.61
N ARG A 18 -12.76 -5.51 -50.64
CA ARG A 18 -12.30 -6.69 -51.44
C ARG A 18 -10.76 -6.77 -51.58
N ASP A 19 -10.24 -7.90 -51.11
CA ASP A 19 -9.35 -8.88 -51.76
C ASP A 19 -7.99 -8.48 -52.39
N LEU A 20 -6.91 -8.87 -51.68
CA LEU A 20 -5.80 -9.82 -52.03
C LEU A 20 -5.31 -9.95 -53.50
N PRO A 21 -3.98 -10.16 -53.73
CA PRO A 21 -3.37 -11.48 -53.48
C PRO A 21 -1.91 -11.50 -52.98
N SER A 22 -1.39 -12.72 -52.90
CA SER A 22 -0.42 -13.34 -52.02
C SER A 22 1.07 -13.33 -52.42
N SER A 23 1.89 -13.67 -51.40
CA SER A 23 3.08 -14.54 -51.44
C SER A 23 4.37 -14.06 -52.12
N ILE A 24 5.37 -13.71 -51.30
CA ILE A 24 6.79 -13.97 -51.57
C ILE A 24 7.45 -14.52 -50.30
N ASN A 25 8.00 -15.73 -50.42
CA ASN A 25 8.90 -16.38 -49.48
C ASN A 25 10.27 -15.72 -49.51
N VAL A 26 10.86 -15.38 -48.36
CA VAL A 26 12.31 -15.25 -48.22
C VAL A 26 12.78 -15.96 -46.96
N VAL A 27 13.56 -17.00 -47.21
CA VAL A 27 14.35 -17.80 -46.27
C VAL A 27 15.65 -17.05 -45.99
N CYS A 28 16.03 -16.87 -44.72
CA CYS A 28 17.43 -16.62 -44.35
C CYS A 28 17.75 -17.34 -43.04
N GLN A 29 18.58 -18.39 -43.15
CA GLN A 29 19.36 -18.97 -42.07
C GLN A 29 20.79 -18.36 -42.03
N PRO A 30 21.53 -18.51 -40.91
CA PRO A 30 22.68 -17.70 -40.52
C PRO A 30 24.03 -18.33 -40.93
N SER A 31 25.16 -17.61 -40.73
CA SER A 31 26.54 -18.08 -40.38
C SER A 31 27.62 -16.97 -40.66
N PRO A 32 28.94 -17.11 -40.31
CA PRO A 32 29.56 -16.50 -39.11
C PRO A 32 30.96 -15.85 -39.38
N LEU A 33 31.76 -15.64 -38.31
CA LEU A 33 33.25 -15.46 -38.23
C LEU A 33 33.79 -14.01 -38.35
N LEU A 34 34.40 -13.38 -37.32
CA LEU A 34 35.69 -13.57 -36.59
C LEU A 34 36.91 -12.83 -37.20
N HIS A 35 37.32 -11.74 -36.51
CA HIS A 35 38.71 -11.27 -36.20
C HIS A 35 39.66 -10.74 -37.33
N PRO A 36 40.83 -10.09 -37.02
CA PRO A 36 41.14 -8.99 -36.07
C PRO A 36 42.25 -7.99 -36.57
N CYS A 37 42.65 -7.05 -35.67
CA CYS A 37 44.01 -6.48 -35.44
C CYS A 37 44.65 -5.35 -36.31
N HIS A 38 45.08 -4.29 -35.58
CA HIS A 38 46.31 -3.44 -35.66
C HIS A 38 46.67 -2.75 -37.02
N GLU A 39 47.20 -1.53 -37.12
CA GLU A 39 48.28 -0.86 -36.36
C GLU A 39 48.33 0.67 -36.72
N HIS A 40 49.03 1.46 -35.90
CA HIS A 40 49.42 2.89 -36.01
C HIS A 40 50.31 3.20 -37.26
N PRO A 41 50.80 4.45 -37.61
CA PRO A 41 51.06 5.63 -36.75
C PRO A 41 50.95 7.09 -37.35
N SER A 42 50.91 8.05 -36.41
CA SER A 42 51.58 9.37 -36.26
C SER A 42 51.75 10.47 -37.36
N VAL A 43 51.73 11.72 -36.83
CA VAL A 43 52.41 13.00 -37.21
C VAL A 43 51.60 14.01 -38.07
N THR A 44 51.53 15.34 -37.89
CA THR A 44 51.65 16.40 -36.82
C THR A 44 51.34 17.76 -37.52
N ARG A 45 50.94 18.79 -36.74
CA ARG A 45 50.93 20.28 -36.98
C ARG A 45 49.60 20.88 -37.47
N HIS A 46 49.06 22.01 -36.98
CA HIS A 46 49.58 23.14 -36.18
C HIS A 46 48.44 23.93 -35.48
N LEU A 47 48.72 24.49 -34.28
CA LEU A 47 48.35 25.83 -33.70
C LEU A 47 46.85 26.26 -33.74
N THR A 48 46.18 26.76 -32.69
CA THR A 48 46.56 27.63 -31.55
C THR A 48 45.41 27.63 -30.52
N MET A 49 45.73 27.68 -29.22
CA MET A 49 44.79 27.91 -28.10
C MET A 49 45.30 29.04 -27.21
N ALA A 50 44.38 29.85 -26.70
CA ALA A 50 44.49 30.71 -25.51
C ALA A 50 43.08 30.74 -24.88
N SER A 51 42.82 30.73 -23.58
CA SER A 51 43.64 30.76 -22.35
C SER A 51 42.70 30.59 -21.13
N LEU A 52 43.29 30.46 -19.93
CA LEU A 52 42.73 30.59 -18.56
C LEU A 52 42.33 29.26 -17.89
N SER A 53 43.24 28.50 -17.26
CA SER A 53 44.16 28.75 -16.11
C SER A 53 43.46 28.84 -14.75
N SER A 54 43.63 27.77 -13.95
CA SER A 54 43.48 27.76 -12.50
C SER A 54 44.65 26.97 -11.88
N CYS A 55 44.96 27.35 -10.64
CA CYS A 55 45.88 26.71 -9.68
C CYS A 55 47.36 27.15 -9.69
N ALA A 56 47.78 27.81 -8.60
CA ALA A 56 48.66 27.24 -7.56
C ALA A 56 49.52 28.32 -6.89
N MET A 57 49.38 28.44 -5.56
CA MET A 57 50.39 29.04 -4.68
C MET A 57 51.25 27.94 -4.04
N ARG A 58 52.57 28.17 -3.97
CA ARG A 58 53.48 27.56 -2.99
C ARG A 58 54.33 28.67 -2.34
N SER A 59 54.30 28.65 -1.00
CA SER A 59 55.38 28.92 -0.02
C SER A 59 56.46 30.00 -0.28
N ALA A 60 56.64 30.94 0.66
CA ALA A 60 57.60 30.84 1.78
C ALA A 60 58.07 32.21 2.35
N SER A 61 58.27 32.22 3.67
CA SER A 61 59.25 33.00 4.47
C SER A 61 58.99 34.49 4.81
N ARG A 62 58.99 34.79 6.12
CA ARG A 62 59.84 35.84 6.74
C ARG A 62 59.88 35.70 8.27
N LEU A 63 61.07 35.99 8.79
CA LEU A 63 61.51 35.92 10.19
C LEU A 63 60.93 37.04 11.07
N GLY A 64 60.90 36.80 12.40
CA GLY A 64 60.77 37.83 13.44
C GLY A 64 60.99 37.25 14.85
N ARG A 65 61.81 37.92 15.66
CA ARG A 65 62.52 37.44 16.86
C ARG A 65 61.77 37.58 18.21
N ASN A 66 62.20 36.74 19.15
CA ASN A 66 62.48 36.93 20.60
C ASN A 66 61.40 37.27 21.64
N SER A 67 61.33 36.38 22.66
CA SER A 67 61.55 36.59 24.13
C SER A 67 60.52 35.77 24.93
N ALA A 68 60.86 34.67 25.60
CA ALA A 68 61.66 34.45 26.83
C ALA A 68 60.79 34.36 28.11
N LEU A 69 61.18 33.42 28.97
CA LEU A 69 60.66 33.04 30.31
C LEU A 69 59.39 32.17 30.33
N GLY A 70 59.34 31.02 31.00
CA GLY A 70 60.33 30.37 31.85
C GLY A 70 59.72 29.18 32.59
N LEU A 71 60.60 28.26 32.98
CA LEU A 71 60.52 27.35 34.13
C LEU A 71 59.49 26.19 34.10
N THR A 72 59.96 24.95 33.84
CA THR A 72 60.38 23.90 34.82
C THR A 72 59.22 22.99 35.22
N LEU A 73 59.32 21.67 35.41
CA LEU A 73 60.43 20.75 35.65
C LEU A 73 59.86 19.31 35.51
N LYS A 74 60.69 18.35 35.05
CA LYS A 74 60.78 16.92 35.45
C LYS A 74 59.53 16.02 35.31
N SER A 75 59.58 14.74 35.01
CA SER A 75 60.58 13.71 34.65
C SER A 75 59.72 12.55 34.10
N THR A 76 60.16 11.45 33.49
CA THR A 76 61.38 10.65 33.51
C THR A 76 61.22 9.67 32.35
N ALA A 77 62.31 9.35 31.68
CA ALA A 77 62.35 8.43 30.54
C ALA A 77 62.04 6.97 30.93
N ARG A 78 61.41 6.23 30.01
CA ARG A 78 61.80 4.85 29.73
C ARG A 78 61.56 4.49 28.26
N ALA A 79 62.55 3.81 27.72
CA ALA A 79 62.78 3.54 26.31
C ALA A 79 61.68 2.71 25.64
N ALA A 80 61.38 3.05 24.40
CA ALA A 80 60.66 2.18 23.46
C ALA A 80 61.46 2.09 22.16
N THR A 81 62.06 0.93 21.93
CA THR A 81 62.56 0.49 20.63
C THR A 81 61.35 0.09 19.76
N ILE A 82 61.44 0.50 18.50
CA ILE A 82 60.43 0.51 17.43
C ILE A 82 59.95 -0.90 17.04
N ILE A 83 58.63 -1.09 16.86
CA ILE A 83 58.04 -1.87 15.76
C ILE A 83 56.72 -1.19 15.33
N GLY A 84 56.60 -0.93 14.03
CA GLY A 84 55.50 -0.19 13.41
C GLY A 84 54.15 -0.90 13.40
N GLY A 85 53.12 -0.12 13.08
CA GLY A 85 51.76 -0.60 12.86
C GLY A 85 50.73 0.49 13.14
N ALA A 86 50.46 1.33 12.14
CA ALA A 86 49.33 2.25 12.17
C ALA A 86 48.04 1.44 12.38
N ARG A 87 47.40 1.56 13.54
CA ARG A 87 46.06 1.00 13.78
C ARG A 87 45.05 1.80 12.96
N ARG A 88 44.73 1.31 11.75
CA ARG A 88 43.47 1.64 11.07
C ARG A 88 42.32 1.16 11.96
N ARG A 89 41.31 2.02 12.18
CA ARG A 89 39.99 1.57 12.64
C ARG A 89 39.47 0.55 11.62
N THR A 90 39.25 -0.68 12.07
CA THR A 90 38.66 -1.74 11.26
C THR A 90 37.18 -1.46 11.05
N TYR A 91 36.80 -1.24 9.79
CA TYR A 91 35.41 -1.33 9.33
C TYR A 91 34.86 -2.73 9.64
N VAL A 92 33.55 -2.82 9.89
CA VAL A 92 32.84 -4.11 9.98
C VAL A 92 33.14 -4.87 8.69
N THR A 93 33.80 -6.02 8.83
CA THR A 93 34.07 -6.91 7.71
C THR A 93 32.80 -7.68 7.42
N GLY A 94 32.39 -7.72 6.15
CA GLY A 94 31.27 -8.54 5.71
C GLY A 94 31.49 -9.99 6.13
N SER A 95 30.42 -10.64 6.56
CA SER A 95 30.39 -12.07 6.86
C SER A 95 30.94 -12.83 5.65
N LYS A 96 32.02 -13.58 5.82
CA LYS A 96 32.51 -14.46 4.75
C LYS A 96 31.38 -15.45 4.39
N PRO A 97 31.14 -15.73 3.10
CA PRO A 97 30.00 -16.53 2.64
C PRO A 97 29.92 -17.95 3.24
N ASN A 98 31.02 -18.47 3.79
CA ASN A 98 31.05 -19.79 4.44
C ASN A 98 30.65 -19.80 5.93
N ASN A 99 30.39 -18.65 6.56
CA ASN A 99 30.03 -18.57 7.99
C ASN A 99 28.61 -18.01 8.26
N ALA A 100 27.80 -17.81 7.22
CA ALA A 100 26.38 -17.51 7.38
C ALA A 100 25.57 -18.80 7.20
N GLN A 101 25.50 -19.63 8.24
CA GLN A 101 24.59 -20.77 8.28
C GLN A 101 23.29 -20.39 8.99
N VAL A 102 22.16 -20.69 8.34
CA VAL A 102 20.78 -20.41 8.79
C VAL A 102 20.45 -21.09 10.13
N GLU A 103 21.23 -22.09 10.56
CA GLU A 103 20.94 -22.90 11.74
C GLU A 103 21.20 -22.21 13.09
N THR A 104 21.97 -21.11 13.15
CA THR A 104 22.29 -20.46 14.44
C THR A 104 21.24 -19.42 14.86
N ALA A 105 20.40 -18.94 13.94
CA ALA A 105 19.31 -18.01 14.25
C ALA A 105 18.02 -18.71 14.74
N ILE A 106 17.89 -20.01 14.51
CA ILE A 106 16.67 -20.81 14.82
C ILE A 106 16.81 -21.61 16.14
N LYS A 107 17.89 -21.40 16.91
CA LYS A 107 18.15 -22.16 18.16
C LYS A 107 17.98 -21.39 19.47
N LEU A 108 17.27 -20.25 19.46
CA LEU A 108 17.04 -19.46 20.69
C LEU A 108 15.61 -19.48 21.24
N ASP A 109 14.73 -20.37 20.78
CA ASP A 109 13.44 -20.62 21.45
C ASP A 109 12.95 -22.07 21.33
N LYS A 110 13.84 -23.03 21.63
CA LYS A 110 13.41 -24.36 22.10
C LYS A 110 13.78 -24.48 23.57
N LYS A 111 12.99 -23.85 24.44
CA LYS A 111 12.87 -24.32 25.82
C LYS A 111 11.75 -25.33 25.85
N ASP A 112 12.12 -26.57 26.12
CA ASP A 112 11.23 -27.69 26.35
C ASP A 112 10.20 -27.34 27.43
N PHE A 113 8.93 -27.21 27.03
CA PHE A 113 7.81 -27.30 27.97
C PHE A 113 7.33 -28.75 28.02
N ALA A 114 8.22 -29.64 28.45
CA ALA A 114 7.89 -31.06 28.67
C ALA A 114 8.60 -31.54 29.94
N GLY A 115 7.87 -31.46 31.05
CA GLY A 115 8.38 -31.85 32.37
C GLY A 115 7.29 -32.02 33.42
N ILE A 116 6.14 -32.60 33.06
CA ILE A 116 5.15 -33.12 34.02
C ILE A 116 4.64 -34.47 33.47
N PRO A 117 4.80 -35.60 34.18
CA PRO A 117 4.22 -36.88 33.75
C PRO A 117 2.68 -36.84 33.90
N PRO A 118 1.92 -37.43 32.97
CA PRO A 118 0.47 -37.52 33.12
C PRO A 118 0.13 -38.61 34.13
N SER A 119 -0.10 -38.22 35.39
CA SER A 119 -0.81 -39.05 36.36
C SER A 119 -2.16 -38.42 36.70
N MET A 120 -3.21 -39.19 36.39
CA MET A 120 -4.55 -39.13 37.00
C MET A 120 -5.37 -37.85 36.79
N MET A 121 -6.20 -37.86 35.75
CA MET A 121 -7.62 -37.53 35.90
C MET A 121 -8.45 -38.45 34.99
N GLN A 122 -9.04 -39.48 35.60
CA GLN A 122 -10.16 -40.21 35.03
C GLN A 122 -11.46 -39.46 35.33
N ASN A 123 -12.32 -39.46 34.32
CA ASN A 123 -13.79 -39.39 34.32
C ASN A 123 -14.48 -38.06 34.69
N GLY A 124 -15.17 -37.52 33.68
CA GLY A 124 -16.26 -36.56 33.82
C GLY A 124 -16.90 -36.23 32.47
N SER A 125 -17.91 -37.03 32.08
CA SER A 125 -18.79 -36.91 30.90
C SER A 125 -18.16 -36.89 29.51
N GLU A 126 -18.19 -38.04 28.84
CA GLU A 126 -18.20 -38.12 27.37
C GLU A 126 -19.41 -37.34 26.82
N MET A 127 -19.19 -36.08 26.50
CA MET A 127 -20.06 -35.39 25.56
C MET A 127 -19.77 -36.01 24.20
N LYS A 128 -20.73 -36.75 23.63
CA LYS A 128 -20.62 -37.33 22.30
C LYS A 128 -20.35 -36.20 21.29
N ILE A 129 -19.09 -35.99 20.96
CA ILE A 129 -18.67 -35.19 19.82
C ILE A 129 -19.37 -35.83 18.62
N SER A 130 -20.19 -35.07 17.90
CA SER A 130 -20.88 -35.63 16.73
C SER A 130 -19.82 -36.10 15.73
N PRO A 131 -20.08 -37.16 14.94
CA PRO A 131 -19.17 -37.60 13.88
C PRO A 131 -18.77 -36.44 12.94
N MET A 132 -19.63 -35.43 12.82
CA MET A 132 -19.36 -34.21 12.05
C MET A 132 -18.33 -33.26 12.69
N ALA A 133 -18.26 -33.18 14.02
CA ALA A 133 -17.23 -32.38 14.68
C ALA A 133 -15.84 -33.05 14.61
N GLU A 134 -15.77 -34.37 14.45
CA GLU A 134 -14.54 -35.08 14.06
C GLU A 134 -14.13 -34.76 12.61
N VAL A 135 -15.08 -34.69 11.67
CA VAL A 135 -14.80 -34.28 10.28
C VAL A 135 -14.26 -32.85 10.20
N LEU A 136 -14.79 -31.93 11.00
CA LEU A 136 -14.26 -30.56 11.11
C LEU A 136 -12.85 -30.56 11.69
N LYS A 137 -12.57 -31.46 12.64
CA LYS A 137 -11.23 -31.62 13.21
C LYS A 137 -10.27 -32.08 12.11
N ASP A 138 -10.63 -33.13 11.37
CA ASP A 138 -9.82 -33.75 10.32
C ASP A 138 -9.64 -32.87 9.07
N ALA A 139 -10.70 -32.20 8.60
CA ALA A 139 -10.65 -31.23 7.49
C ALA A 139 -9.83 -29.99 7.87
N ALA A 140 -9.71 -29.72 9.16
CA ALA A 140 -8.89 -28.65 9.70
C ALA A 140 -7.52 -29.18 10.19
N ILE A 141 -7.15 -30.45 10.04
CA ILE A 141 -5.75 -30.83 10.30
C ILE A 141 -4.91 -30.29 9.14
N MET A 142 -4.35 -29.10 9.33
CA MET A 142 -3.14 -28.73 8.59
C MET A 142 -2.08 -29.74 8.99
N GLU A 143 -1.50 -30.48 8.04
CA GLU A 143 -0.28 -31.24 8.31
C GLU A 143 0.74 -30.27 8.93
N GLU A 144 1.31 -30.64 10.08
CA GLU A 144 2.30 -29.81 10.77
C GLU A 144 3.39 -29.36 9.78
N GLY A 145 3.45 -28.05 9.50
CA GLY A 145 4.46 -27.45 8.62
C GLY A 145 3.97 -26.88 7.29
N GLN A 146 2.71 -27.09 6.87
CA GLN A 146 2.16 -26.40 5.69
C GLN A 146 1.67 -24.98 6.06
N ARG A 147 1.91 -23.99 5.18
CA ARG A 147 1.45 -22.59 5.38
C ARG A 147 0.10 -22.39 4.70
N PRO A 148 -0.81 -21.59 5.28
CA PRO A 148 -2.12 -21.34 4.66
C PRO A 148 -1.98 -20.52 3.37
N ILE A 149 -2.95 -20.66 2.48
CA ILE A 149 -3.08 -19.84 1.27
C ILE A 149 -3.33 -18.39 1.71
N TYR A 150 -2.59 -17.43 1.15
CA TYR A 150 -2.72 -16.02 1.54
C TYR A 150 -3.65 -15.25 0.61
N LEU A 151 -4.90 -15.03 1.05
CA LEU A 151 -5.90 -14.20 0.37
C LEU A 151 -6.30 -12.99 1.23
N ASP A 152 -5.32 -12.32 1.84
CA ASP A 152 -5.53 -11.12 2.66
C ASP A 152 -4.66 -9.92 2.21
N MET A 153 -4.45 -9.80 0.90
CA MET A 153 -3.55 -8.80 0.30
C MET A 153 -3.93 -7.33 0.61
N GLN A 154 -5.20 -7.04 0.93
CA GLN A 154 -5.63 -5.70 1.36
C GLN A 154 -5.16 -5.34 2.77
N ALA A 155 -4.90 -6.32 3.64
CA ALA A 155 -4.29 -6.07 4.94
C ALA A 155 -2.80 -5.72 4.76
N THR A 156 -2.05 -6.58 4.06
CA THR A 156 -0.67 -6.31 3.69
C THR A 156 -0.23 -7.22 2.55
N THR A 157 0.73 -6.77 1.74
CA THR A 157 1.34 -7.61 0.71
C THR A 157 2.71 -8.13 1.17
N PRO A 158 3.18 -9.28 0.65
CA PRO A 158 4.60 -9.65 0.77
C PRO A 158 5.46 -8.62 0.03
N VAL A 159 6.71 -8.45 0.45
CA VAL A 159 7.67 -7.60 -0.26
C VAL A 159 8.10 -8.32 -1.53
N ASP A 160 8.07 -7.64 -2.68
CA ASP A 160 8.58 -8.20 -3.94
C ASP A 160 10.09 -8.47 -3.81
N PRO A 161 10.60 -9.64 -4.25
CA PRO A 161 12.04 -9.94 -4.15
C PRO A 161 12.94 -8.87 -4.79
N ARG A 162 12.51 -8.23 -5.89
CA ARG A 162 13.25 -7.13 -6.54
C ARG A 162 13.30 -5.89 -5.66
N VAL A 163 12.22 -5.62 -4.94
CA VAL A 163 12.18 -4.54 -3.94
C VAL A 163 13.16 -4.83 -2.81
N LEU A 164 13.16 -6.05 -2.28
CA LEU A 164 14.09 -6.42 -1.22
C LEU A 164 15.56 -6.26 -1.66
N ASP A 165 15.88 -6.70 -2.87
CA ASP A 165 17.23 -6.53 -3.45
C ASP A 165 17.64 -5.05 -3.51
N ALA A 166 16.74 -4.16 -3.94
CA ALA A 166 16.99 -2.72 -3.95
C ALA A 166 17.18 -2.12 -2.54
N MET A 167 16.63 -2.74 -1.49
CA MET A 167 16.77 -2.26 -0.10
C MET A 167 18.11 -2.65 0.53
N ILE A 168 18.63 -3.85 0.24
CA ILE A 168 19.79 -4.45 0.92
C ILE A 168 21.03 -3.53 0.92
N PRO A 169 21.44 -2.87 -0.19
CA PRO A 169 22.63 -2.02 -0.21
C PRO A 169 22.65 -0.93 0.86
N TYR A 170 21.47 -0.38 1.21
CA TYR A 170 21.33 0.72 2.17
C TYR A 170 21.39 0.29 3.63
N TYR A 171 21.29 -1.02 3.90
CA TYR A 171 21.50 -1.57 5.25
C TYR A 171 22.97 -1.80 5.57
N VAL A 172 23.80 -2.06 4.55
CA VAL A 172 25.16 -2.59 4.76
C VAL A 172 26.24 -1.64 4.23
N GLY A 173 26.09 -1.15 2.99
CA GLY A 173 27.10 -0.33 2.31
C GLY A 173 26.80 1.17 2.32
N VAL A 174 25.57 1.55 1.97
CA VAL A 174 25.12 2.95 1.82
C VAL A 174 24.19 3.35 2.97
N TYR A 175 24.74 3.32 4.19
CA TYR A 175 23.98 3.53 5.44
C TYR A 175 23.95 4.99 5.93
N GLY A 176 24.45 5.93 5.12
CA GLY A 176 24.58 7.33 5.53
C GLY A 176 23.22 7.99 5.78
N ASN A 177 23.20 9.00 6.64
CA ASN A 177 22.01 9.85 6.80
C ASN A 177 21.89 10.76 5.55
N PRO A 178 20.76 10.74 4.82
CA PRO A 178 20.59 11.56 3.61
C PRO A 178 20.62 13.07 3.91
N HIS A 179 20.46 13.48 5.17
CA HIS A 179 20.55 14.88 5.58
C HIS A 179 22.00 15.36 5.82
N SER A 180 22.99 14.46 5.74
CA SER A 180 24.42 14.80 5.90
C SER A 180 25.01 15.39 4.61
N ARG A 181 25.09 16.72 4.54
CA ARG A 181 25.54 17.42 3.32
C ARG A 181 27.06 17.48 3.09
N THR A 182 27.87 17.02 4.04
CA THR A 182 29.33 17.27 4.04
C THR A 182 30.18 16.09 3.59
N HIS A 183 29.61 14.92 3.35
CA HIS A 183 30.38 13.71 3.02
C HIS A 183 29.63 12.75 2.08
N ALA A 184 30.38 11.91 1.37
CA ALA A 184 29.87 10.99 0.35
C ALA A 184 28.71 10.10 0.83
N TYR A 185 28.81 9.52 2.03
CA TYR A 185 27.73 8.66 2.56
C TYR A 185 26.36 9.36 2.62
N GLY A 186 26.31 10.69 2.82
CA GLY A 186 25.05 11.42 2.83
C GLY A 186 24.54 11.67 1.42
N TRP A 187 25.43 12.05 0.50
CA TRP A 187 25.10 12.28 -0.92
C TRP A 187 24.61 11.01 -1.62
N GLU A 188 25.20 9.85 -1.31
CA GLU A 188 24.79 8.55 -1.86
C GLU A 188 23.39 8.16 -1.36
N SER A 189 23.10 8.33 -0.06
CA SER A 189 21.77 8.10 0.50
C SER A 189 20.73 9.12 0.00
N GLU A 190 21.11 10.39 -0.17
CA GLU A 190 20.25 11.44 -0.72
C GLU A 190 19.85 11.13 -2.16
N LYS A 191 20.79 10.64 -2.99
CA LYS A 191 20.51 10.21 -4.36
C LYS A 191 19.41 9.14 -4.40
N ALA A 192 19.50 8.13 -3.53
CA ALA A 192 18.50 7.07 -3.45
C ALA A 192 17.11 7.59 -3.04
N VAL A 193 17.08 8.56 -2.13
CA VAL A 193 15.83 9.21 -1.70
C VAL A 193 15.17 9.96 -2.87
N GLU A 194 15.94 10.71 -3.64
CA GLU A 194 15.39 11.47 -4.77
C GLU A 194 14.98 10.58 -5.94
N GLU A 195 15.72 9.51 -6.24
CA GLU A 195 15.32 8.50 -7.23
C GLU A 195 14.00 7.81 -6.84
N ALA A 196 13.87 7.39 -5.58
CA ALA A 196 12.61 6.84 -5.09
C ALA A 196 11.44 7.84 -5.19
N ARG A 197 11.72 9.12 -4.91
CA ARG A 197 10.75 10.21 -5.01
C ARG A 197 10.27 10.39 -6.46
N GLU A 198 11.16 10.27 -7.43
CA GLU A 198 10.84 10.30 -8.86
C GLU A 198 9.99 9.11 -9.30
N HIS A 199 10.30 7.89 -8.85
CA HIS A 199 9.47 6.71 -9.15
C HIS A 199 8.05 6.84 -8.60
N ILE A 200 7.89 7.31 -7.36
CA ILE A 200 6.56 7.56 -6.76
C ILE A 200 5.80 8.62 -7.54
N ALA A 201 6.46 9.74 -7.87
CA ALA A 201 5.82 10.83 -8.62
C ALA A 201 5.40 10.40 -10.03
N SER A 202 6.26 9.66 -10.72
CA SER A 202 6.05 9.13 -12.06
C SER A 202 4.87 8.16 -12.13
N LEU A 203 4.60 7.39 -11.07
CA LEU A 203 3.47 6.46 -10.99
C LEU A 203 2.10 7.19 -10.96
N ILE A 204 2.04 8.40 -10.39
CA ILE A 204 0.79 9.14 -10.20
C ILE A 204 0.68 10.43 -11.03
N GLY A 205 1.63 10.67 -11.94
CA GLY A 205 1.67 11.88 -12.77
C GLY A 205 2.00 13.18 -12.01
N ALA A 206 2.74 13.09 -10.90
CA ALA A 206 3.15 14.23 -10.07
C ALA A 206 4.57 14.74 -10.40
N ASP A 207 4.94 15.92 -9.88
CA ASP A 207 6.34 16.35 -9.78
C ASP A 207 6.97 15.74 -8.51
N SER A 208 8.23 15.31 -8.57
CA SER A 208 8.92 14.73 -7.41
C SER A 208 8.92 15.69 -6.21
N LYS A 209 8.91 17.01 -6.45
CA LYS A 209 8.81 18.02 -5.39
C LYS A 209 7.44 18.14 -4.73
N GLU A 210 6.47 17.34 -5.14
CA GLU A 210 5.14 17.24 -4.52
C GLU A 210 5.03 16.01 -3.63
N ILE A 211 5.99 15.08 -3.67
CA ILE A 211 6.02 13.90 -2.82
C ILE A 211 6.71 14.22 -1.49
N ILE A 212 6.06 13.85 -0.40
CA ILE A 212 6.51 13.98 0.98
C ILE A 212 6.50 12.60 1.63
N PHE A 213 7.63 12.11 2.13
CA PHE A 213 7.71 10.82 2.80
C PHE A 213 7.10 10.86 4.21
N THR A 214 6.37 9.80 4.55
CA THR A 214 5.73 9.58 5.85
C THR A 214 6.00 8.13 6.30
N SER A 215 5.58 7.74 7.50
CA SER A 215 5.68 6.34 7.96
C SER A 215 4.63 5.40 7.36
N GLY A 216 3.67 5.91 6.58
CA GLY A 216 2.59 5.13 5.99
C GLY A 216 1.35 5.97 5.69
N ALA A 217 0.34 5.36 5.07
CA ALA A 217 -0.90 6.04 4.74
C ALA A 217 -1.65 6.59 5.97
N THR A 218 -1.57 5.93 7.13
CA THR A 218 -2.15 6.46 8.38
C THR A 218 -1.59 7.84 8.74
N GLU A 219 -0.27 8.02 8.66
CA GLU A 219 0.38 9.32 8.90
C GLU A 219 0.02 10.31 7.77
N SER A 220 0.02 9.88 6.51
CA SER A 220 -0.35 10.73 5.37
C SER A 220 -1.79 11.26 5.45
N ASN A 221 -2.76 10.41 5.83
CA ASN A 221 -4.15 10.78 6.02
C ASN A 221 -4.30 11.80 7.16
N ASN A 222 -3.64 11.55 8.30
CA ASN A 222 -3.61 12.49 9.41
C ASN A 222 -3.00 13.83 8.98
N MET A 223 -1.85 13.81 8.31
CA MET A 223 -1.15 15.01 7.85
C MET A 223 -1.99 15.81 6.86
N SER A 224 -2.67 15.14 5.94
CA SER A 224 -3.52 15.80 4.95
C SER A 224 -4.73 16.44 5.60
N ILE A 225 -5.49 15.68 6.39
CA ILE A 225 -6.77 16.14 6.95
C ILE A 225 -6.53 17.20 8.02
N LYS A 226 -5.74 16.87 9.05
CA LYS A 226 -5.46 17.79 10.17
C LYS A 226 -4.60 18.97 9.71
N GLY A 227 -3.66 18.74 8.78
CA GLY A 227 -2.80 19.79 8.25
C GLY A 227 -3.55 20.84 7.45
N VAL A 228 -4.45 20.45 6.53
CA VAL A 228 -5.31 21.41 5.80
C VAL A 228 -6.24 22.12 6.78
N ALA A 229 -6.95 21.34 7.61
CA ALA A 229 -7.94 21.88 8.55
C ALA A 229 -7.33 22.95 9.45
N ARG A 230 -6.21 22.65 10.12
CA ARG A 230 -5.55 23.58 11.04
C ARG A 230 -4.95 24.77 10.31
N PHE A 231 -4.34 24.59 9.13
CA PHE A 231 -3.75 25.70 8.39
C PHE A 231 -4.79 26.74 7.95
N PHE A 232 -5.89 26.31 7.34
CA PHE A 232 -6.92 27.23 6.81
C PHE A 232 -7.95 27.63 7.87
N GLY A 233 -8.16 26.79 8.88
CA GLY A 233 -9.03 27.04 10.03
C GLY A 233 -8.54 28.14 10.98
N ARG A 234 -7.25 28.52 10.94
CA ARG A 234 -6.68 29.66 11.70
C ARG A 234 -7.45 30.96 11.50
N SER A 235 -8.00 31.18 10.31
CA SER A 235 -8.78 32.37 9.98
C SER A 235 -10.20 32.36 10.57
N GLY A 236 -10.66 31.22 11.10
CA GLY A 236 -12.02 30.99 11.55
C GLY A 236 -13.04 30.72 10.44
N LYS A 237 -12.72 31.02 9.16
CA LYS A 237 -13.68 30.98 8.03
C LYS A 237 -13.85 29.61 7.37
N LYS A 238 -12.91 28.70 7.58
CA LYS A 238 -12.84 27.40 6.90
C LYS A 238 -12.85 26.28 7.93
N ARG A 239 -14.04 26.00 8.48
CA ARG A 239 -14.25 25.11 9.64
C ARG A 239 -15.09 23.86 9.31
N HIS A 240 -15.38 23.62 8.04
CA HIS A 240 -16.16 22.46 7.62
C HIS A 240 -15.34 21.49 6.74
N ILE A 241 -15.48 20.18 7.00
CA ILE A 241 -14.86 19.10 6.22
C ILE A 241 -15.95 18.10 5.82
N ILE A 242 -15.87 17.58 4.60
CA ILE A 242 -16.77 16.53 4.12
C ILE A 242 -15.96 15.26 3.93
N THR A 243 -16.48 14.13 4.40
CA THR A 243 -15.89 12.80 4.25
C THR A 243 -17.01 11.76 4.08
N THR A 244 -16.69 10.51 3.77
CA THR A 244 -17.70 9.42 3.71
C THR A 244 -17.72 8.59 4.99
N GLN A 245 -18.82 7.88 5.25
CA GLN A 245 -18.93 6.91 6.35
C GLN A 245 -18.06 5.67 6.15
N THR A 246 -17.68 5.38 4.90
CA THR A 246 -16.92 4.19 4.50
C THR A 246 -15.41 4.41 4.43
N GLU A 247 -14.89 5.58 4.82
CA GLU A 247 -13.45 5.81 4.84
C GLU A 247 -12.73 4.89 5.83
N HIS A 248 -11.44 4.68 5.60
CA HIS A 248 -10.60 3.99 6.57
C HIS A 248 -10.58 4.70 7.94
N LYS A 249 -10.49 3.94 9.04
CA LYS A 249 -10.52 4.46 10.42
C LYS A 249 -9.60 5.65 10.66
N CYS A 250 -8.39 5.68 10.09
CA CYS A 250 -7.49 6.81 10.30
C CYS A 250 -8.01 8.15 9.74
N VAL A 251 -8.87 8.13 8.72
CA VAL A 251 -9.58 9.32 8.21
C VAL A 251 -10.72 9.66 9.16
N LEU A 252 -11.59 8.69 9.49
CA LEU A 252 -12.73 8.88 10.40
C LEU A 252 -12.29 9.40 11.76
N ASP A 253 -11.27 8.81 12.37
CA ASP A 253 -10.75 9.21 13.68
C ASP A 253 -9.98 10.54 13.62
N SER A 254 -9.37 10.87 12.47
CA SER A 254 -8.82 12.21 12.26
C SER A 254 -9.91 13.27 12.23
N CYS A 255 -11.03 12.97 11.56
CA CYS A 255 -12.20 13.84 11.53
C CYS A 255 -12.85 13.97 12.91
N ARG A 256 -13.04 12.88 13.65
CA ARG A 256 -13.54 12.89 15.03
C ARG A 256 -12.69 13.76 15.94
N HIS A 257 -11.36 13.61 15.88
CA HIS A 257 -10.44 14.45 16.64
C HIS A 257 -10.57 15.95 16.28
N LEU A 258 -10.82 16.26 15.01
CA LEU A 258 -11.07 17.65 14.58
C LEU A 258 -12.43 18.18 15.07
N GLN A 259 -13.43 17.32 15.32
CA GLN A 259 -14.68 17.73 15.96
C GLN A 259 -14.43 18.23 17.38
N ASP A 260 -13.56 17.54 18.13
CA ASP A 260 -13.12 17.99 19.46
C ASP A 260 -12.38 19.34 19.41
N GLU A 261 -11.71 19.64 18.29
CA GLU A 261 -11.07 20.94 17.99
C GLU A 261 -12.06 22.01 17.47
N GLY A 262 -13.36 21.70 17.40
CA GLY A 262 -14.43 22.60 16.98
C GLY A 262 -14.60 22.74 15.46
N PHE A 263 -14.15 21.76 14.67
CA PHE A 263 -14.52 21.65 13.26
C PHE A 263 -15.85 20.94 13.10
N GLU A 264 -16.62 21.35 12.11
CA GLU A 264 -17.82 20.63 11.68
C GLU A 264 -17.44 19.59 10.63
N ILE A 265 -17.92 18.36 10.78
CA ILE A 265 -17.65 17.27 9.84
C ILE A 265 -18.99 16.73 9.32
N THR A 266 -19.15 16.70 8.00
CA THR A 266 -20.22 15.95 7.34
C THR A 266 -19.70 14.58 6.94
N TYR A 267 -20.28 13.52 7.52
CA TYR A 267 -20.05 12.14 7.12
C TYR A 267 -21.15 11.70 6.15
N LEU A 268 -20.87 11.81 4.85
CA LEU A 268 -21.82 11.44 3.80
C LEU A 268 -22.13 9.94 3.87
N PRO A 269 -23.42 9.55 3.79
CA PRO A 269 -23.77 8.17 3.52
C PRO A 269 -23.28 7.79 2.11
N VAL A 270 -23.23 6.48 1.88
CA VAL A 270 -23.01 5.92 0.54
C VAL A 270 -24.29 5.23 0.09
N GLN A 271 -24.42 5.02 -1.21
CA GLN A 271 -25.45 4.15 -1.76
C GLN A 271 -25.19 2.70 -1.30
N ASN A 272 -26.19 1.82 -1.42
CA ASN A 272 -26.04 0.40 -1.01
C ASN A 272 -24.94 -0.35 -1.77
N ASN A 273 -24.50 0.18 -2.92
CA ASN A 273 -23.35 -0.34 -3.69
C ASN A 273 -22.00 0.26 -3.26
N GLY A 274 -21.96 1.09 -2.21
CA GLY A 274 -20.76 1.75 -1.69
C GLY A 274 -20.31 3.02 -2.43
N LEU A 275 -21.00 3.43 -3.51
CA LEU A 275 -20.65 4.66 -4.24
C LEU A 275 -21.20 5.91 -3.55
N VAL A 276 -20.45 7.00 -3.63
CA VAL A 276 -20.89 8.32 -3.18
C VAL A 276 -21.93 8.90 -4.14
N ASN A 277 -23.03 9.42 -3.59
CA ASN A 277 -23.97 10.21 -4.35
C ASN A 277 -23.42 11.62 -4.63
N MET A 278 -23.16 11.93 -5.91
CA MET A 278 -22.58 13.21 -6.32
C MET A 278 -23.49 14.42 -6.06
N ASP A 279 -24.82 14.24 -6.06
CA ASP A 279 -25.76 15.31 -5.75
C ASP A 279 -25.77 15.63 -4.26
N GLU A 280 -25.68 14.61 -3.39
CA GLU A 280 -25.53 14.80 -1.94
C GLU A 280 -24.19 15.46 -1.59
N LEU A 281 -23.10 15.04 -2.24
CA LEU A 281 -21.80 15.70 -2.07
C LEU A 281 -21.88 17.17 -2.46
N LYS A 282 -22.54 17.49 -3.58
CA LYS A 282 -22.74 18.87 -4.04
C LYS A 282 -23.60 19.68 -3.06
N ALA A 283 -24.66 19.08 -2.52
CA ALA A 283 -25.54 19.73 -1.54
C ALA A 283 -24.85 19.97 -0.18
N ALA A 284 -23.91 19.10 0.21
CA ALA A 284 -23.14 19.24 1.44
C ALA A 284 -22.05 20.33 1.37
N ILE A 285 -21.69 20.80 0.17
CA ILE A 285 -20.71 21.87 0.02
C ILE A 285 -21.28 23.20 0.51
N ARG A 286 -20.51 23.86 1.40
CA ARG A 286 -20.84 25.16 2.00
C ARG A 286 -19.66 26.14 1.85
N PRO A 287 -19.87 27.46 2.03
CA PRO A 287 -18.79 28.45 1.97
C PRO A 287 -17.63 28.16 2.92
N GLU A 288 -17.89 27.53 4.07
CA GLU A 288 -16.94 27.17 5.11
C GLU A 288 -16.20 25.87 4.81
N THR A 289 -16.61 25.11 3.78
CA THR A 289 -15.95 23.84 3.42
C THR A 289 -14.51 24.10 3.01
N ALA A 290 -13.59 23.47 3.73
CA ALA A 290 -12.16 23.56 3.52
C ALA A 290 -11.63 22.38 2.70
N LEU A 291 -12.12 21.19 3.00
CA LEU A 291 -11.59 19.92 2.51
C LEU A 291 -12.73 18.93 2.24
N VAL A 292 -12.60 18.20 1.14
CA VAL A 292 -13.32 16.95 0.88
C VAL A 292 -12.29 15.82 0.94
N SER A 293 -12.55 14.78 1.73
CA SER A 293 -11.73 13.57 1.84
C SER A 293 -12.54 12.36 1.41
N ILE A 294 -12.22 11.77 0.27
CA ILE A 294 -12.88 10.56 -0.23
C ILE A 294 -11.83 9.61 -0.78
N MET A 295 -11.77 8.39 -0.25
CA MET A 295 -10.81 7.37 -0.65
C MET A 295 -11.04 6.88 -2.09
N ALA A 296 -9.95 6.55 -2.80
CA ALA A 296 -10.01 6.12 -4.19
C ALA A 296 -10.56 4.71 -4.37
N VAL A 297 -10.10 3.78 -3.53
CA VAL A 297 -10.52 2.37 -3.52
C VAL A 297 -10.78 1.97 -2.07
N ASN A 298 -11.99 1.50 -1.77
CA ASN A 298 -12.31 1.03 -0.43
C ASN A 298 -11.54 -0.25 -0.07
N ASN A 299 -10.99 -0.32 1.14
CA ASN A 299 -10.17 -1.44 1.59
C ASN A 299 -10.95 -2.71 1.98
N GLU A 300 -12.26 -2.63 2.17
CA GLU A 300 -13.10 -3.76 2.56
C GLU A 300 -13.88 -4.34 1.38
N ILE A 301 -14.53 -3.48 0.59
CA ILE A 301 -15.43 -3.88 -0.51
C ILE A 301 -14.85 -3.61 -1.91
N GLY A 302 -13.67 -2.99 -2.00
CA GLY A 302 -12.98 -2.78 -3.28
C GLY A 302 -13.60 -1.71 -4.17
N VAL A 303 -14.71 -1.08 -3.79
CA VAL A 303 -15.41 -0.06 -4.59
C VAL A 303 -14.48 1.10 -4.95
N ILE A 304 -14.50 1.48 -6.23
CA ILE A 304 -13.74 2.59 -6.81
C ILE A 304 -14.66 3.83 -6.86
N GLN A 305 -14.28 4.89 -6.15
CA GLN A 305 -15.04 6.15 -6.17
C GLN A 305 -14.76 6.96 -7.45
N PRO A 306 -15.67 7.82 -7.92
CA PRO A 306 -15.49 8.65 -9.11
C PRO A 306 -14.57 9.86 -8.86
N ILE A 307 -13.28 9.60 -8.60
CA ILE A 307 -12.29 10.58 -8.14
C ILE A 307 -12.13 11.77 -9.09
N ALA A 308 -12.18 11.56 -10.41
CA ALA A 308 -12.08 12.65 -11.39
C ALA A 308 -13.28 13.62 -11.30
N GLU A 309 -14.49 13.11 -11.08
CA GLU A 309 -15.71 13.91 -10.94
C GLU A 309 -15.72 14.68 -9.62
N ILE A 310 -15.34 14.02 -8.52
CA ILE A 310 -15.16 14.63 -7.21
C ILE A 310 -14.13 15.76 -7.29
N GLY A 311 -12.97 15.51 -7.88
CA GLY A 311 -11.91 16.51 -8.03
C GLY A 311 -12.34 17.70 -8.89
N LYS A 312 -13.09 17.48 -9.97
CA LYS A 312 -13.67 18.55 -10.79
C LYS A 312 -14.64 19.41 -9.98
N LEU A 313 -15.50 18.79 -9.17
CA LEU A 313 -16.45 19.48 -8.29
C LEU A 313 -15.71 20.31 -7.22
N CYS A 314 -14.72 19.73 -6.55
CA CYS A 314 -13.90 20.43 -5.55
C CYS A 314 -13.16 21.62 -6.15
N ARG A 315 -12.51 21.44 -7.31
CA ARG A 315 -11.79 22.51 -8.02
C ARG A 315 -12.71 23.66 -8.41
N ALA A 316 -13.89 23.36 -8.95
CA ALA A 316 -14.88 24.37 -9.34
C ALA A 316 -15.34 25.23 -8.14
N ASN A 317 -15.41 24.62 -6.95
CA ASN A 317 -15.82 25.29 -5.71
C ASN A 317 -14.64 25.83 -4.87
N LYS A 318 -13.39 25.73 -5.37
CA LYS A 318 -12.17 26.15 -4.65
C LYS A 318 -12.01 25.46 -3.28
N ILE A 319 -12.35 24.18 -3.22
CA ILE A 319 -12.22 23.32 -2.04
C ILE A 319 -11.05 22.37 -2.27
N PHE A 320 -10.26 22.09 -1.24
CA PHE A 320 -9.19 21.12 -1.36
C PHE A 320 -9.75 19.71 -1.45
N PHE A 321 -9.14 18.88 -2.30
CA PHE A 321 -9.50 17.48 -2.43
C PHE A 321 -8.36 16.57 -1.95
N HIS A 322 -8.63 15.81 -0.90
CA HIS A 322 -7.79 14.71 -0.43
C HIS A 322 -8.40 13.37 -0.85
N THR A 323 -7.56 12.45 -1.31
CA THR A 323 -7.96 11.06 -1.52
C THR A 323 -6.98 10.09 -0.85
N ASP A 324 -7.51 9.17 -0.06
CA ASP A 324 -6.74 8.01 0.39
C ASP A 324 -6.63 7.02 -0.77
N ALA A 325 -5.43 6.88 -1.31
CA ALA A 325 -5.14 6.02 -2.44
C ALA A 325 -4.28 4.80 -2.03
N ALA A 326 -4.21 4.46 -0.74
CA ALA A 326 -3.41 3.34 -0.25
C ALA A 326 -3.77 2.01 -0.94
N GLN A 327 -5.05 1.79 -1.27
CA GLN A 327 -5.48 0.61 -2.01
C GLN A 327 -5.49 0.79 -3.53
N ALA A 328 -5.38 2.02 -4.04
CA ALA A 328 -5.56 2.34 -5.45
C ALA A 328 -4.22 2.45 -6.22
N VAL A 329 -3.21 3.10 -5.62
CA VAL A 329 -1.90 3.31 -6.27
C VAL A 329 -1.30 1.97 -6.69
N GLY A 330 -0.76 1.93 -7.91
CA GLY A 330 -0.13 0.74 -8.50
C GLY A 330 -1.11 -0.37 -8.92
N LYS A 331 -2.42 -0.16 -8.78
CA LYS A 331 -3.46 -1.15 -9.10
C LYS A 331 -4.47 -0.62 -10.12
N ILE A 332 -4.79 0.67 -10.05
CA ILE A 332 -5.57 1.38 -11.04
C ILE A 332 -4.79 2.62 -11.53
N PRO A 333 -5.01 3.06 -12.78
CA PRO A 333 -4.41 4.29 -13.27
C PRO A 333 -4.85 5.50 -12.43
N LEU A 334 -3.88 6.28 -11.95
CA LEU A 334 -4.11 7.52 -11.23
C LEU A 334 -3.24 8.62 -11.83
N ASP A 335 -3.85 9.76 -12.12
CA ASP A 335 -3.14 10.97 -12.52
C ASP A 335 -3.65 12.13 -11.68
N VAL A 336 -2.79 12.65 -10.81
CA VAL A 336 -3.17 13.70 -9.86
C VAL A 336 -3.64 14.97 -10.57
N ASN A 337 -3.10 15.29 -11.74
CA ASN A 337 -3.44 16.48 -12.51
C ASN A 337 -4.76 16.31 -13.25
N ALA A 338 -4.95 15.21 -13.98
CA ALA A 338 -6.19 14.91 -14.69
C ALA A 338 -7.37 14.79 -13.73
N MET A 339 -7.14 14.25 -12.52
CA MET A 339 -8.17 14.05 -11.51
C MET A 339 -8.34 15.23 -10.55
N ASN A 340 -7.61 16.35 -10.74
CA ASN A 340 -7.68 17.54 -9.87
C ASN A 340 -7.43 17.28 -8.37
N ILE A 341 -6.63 16.27 -8.03
CA ILE A 341 -6.34 15.88 -6.64
C ILE A 341 -5.39 16.92 -6.02
N ASP A 342 -5.67 17.39 -4.81
CA ASP A 342 -4.78 18.34 -4.11
C ASP A 342 -3.85 17.64 -3.11
N LEU A 343 -4.34 16.55 -2.49
CA LEU A 343 -3.57 15.68 -1.59
C LEU A 343 -3.89 14.20 -1.86
N MET A 344 -2.88 13.34 -1.78
CA MET A 344 -3.08 11.88 -1.91
C MET A 344 -2.22 11.11 -0.91
N SER A 345 -2.83 10.18 -0.18
CA SER A 345 -2.12 9.28 0.73
C SER A 345 -1.75 7.98 0.03
N ILE A 346 -0.50 7.53 0.24
CA ILE A 346 0.08 6.35 -0.44
C ILE A 346 0.77 5.47 0.61
N SER A 347 0.59 4.16 0.49
CA SER A 347 1.23 3.15 1.35
C SER A 347 2.07 2.17 0.54
N SER A 348 3.31 1.96 0.98
CA SER A 348 4.25 1.06 0.31
C SER A 348 3.85 -0.42 0.43
N HIS A 349 3.42 -0.86 1.62
CA HIS A 349 3.11 -2.26 1.89
C HIS A 349 1.78 -2.76 1.33
N LYS A 350 1.08 -1.92 0.56
CA LYS A 350 -0.10 -2.28 -0.23
C LYS A 350 0.23 -2.49 -1.71
N ILE A 351 1.50 -2.31 -2.09
CA ILE A 351 2.02 -2.44 -3.47
C ILE A 351 3.32 -3.24 -3.51
N TYR A 352 3.44 -4.26 -2.65
CA TYR A 352 4.61 -5.14 -2.54
C TYR A 352 5.91 -4.44 -2.09
N GLY A 353 5.80 -3.26 -1.48
CA GLY A 353 6.89 -2.57 -0.81
C GLY A 353 7.00 -2.86 0.69
N PRO A 354 8.02 -2.33 1.38
CA PRO A 354 8.19 -2.53 2.81
C PRO A 354 7.11 -1.84 3.66
N LYS A 355 6.84 -2.42 4.85
CA LYS A 355 6.00 -1.81 5.90
C LYS A 355 6.75 -0.65 6.59
N GLY A 356 6.00 0.27 7.18
CA GLY A 356 6.57 1.40 7.93
C GLY A 356 7.07 2.57 7.08
N ILE A 357 6.67 2.63 5.81
CA ILE A 357 6.93 3.77 4.92
C ILE A 357 5.71 4.05 4.03
N GLY A 358 5.45 5.33 3.80
CA GLY A 358 4.46 5.81 2.86
C GLY A 358 4.84 7.17 2.29
N ALA A 359 3.94 7.74 1.52
CA ALA A 359 4.09 9.10 1.02
C ALA A 359 2.75 9.84 1.07
N CYS A 360 2.85 11.16 1.06
CA CYS A 360 1.77 12.07 0.80
C CYS A 360 2.15 12.91 -0.42
N TYR A 361 1.31 12.89 -1.44
CA TYR A 361 1.34 13.91 -2.48
C TYR A 361 0.74 15.20 -1.91
N VAL A 362 1.41 16.32 -2.12
CA VAL A 362 0.95 17.66 -1.75
C VAL A 362 1.14 18.59 -2.95
N ARG A 363 0.04 18.95 -3.60
CA ARG A 363 0.06 19.77 -4.80
C ARG A 363 0.73 21.12 -4.57
N ARG A 364 1.64 21.49 -5.48
CA ARG A 364 2.33 22.79 -5.48
C ARG A 364 1.69 23.83 -6.36
N ARG A 365 0.93 23.43 -7.39
CA ARG A 365 0.24 24.34 -8.32
C ARG A 365 -1.18 23.83 -8.66
N PRO A 366 -2.25 24.57 -8.27
CA PRO A 366 -2.26 25.64 -7.26
C PRO A 366 -1.70 25.17 -5.91
N ARG A 367 -1.08 26.08 -5.15
CA ARG A 367 -0.32 25.72 -3.95
C ARG A 367 -1.22 25.33 -2.78
N VAL A 368 -1.10 24.09 -2.34
CA VAL A 368 -1.67 23.60 -1.08
C VAL A 368 -0.71 23.92 0.07
N ARG A 369 -1.25 24.23 1.24
CA ARG A 369 -0.48 24.49 2.46
C ARG A 369 -1.06 23.67 3.60
N LEU A 370 -0.18 23.18 4.47
CA LEU A 370 -0.51 22.32 5.59
C LEU A 370 0.19 22.83 6.84
N ASP A 371 -0.44 22.61 7.98
CA ASP A 371 0.23 22.70 9.28
C ASP A 371 0.93 21.37 9.58
N PRO A 372 2.25 21.34 9.84
CA PRO A 372 2.97 20.09 10.10
C PRO A 372 2.48 19.44 11.39
N LEU A 373 2.32 18.11 11.38
CA LEU A 373 2.03 17.35 12.61
C LEU A 373 3.28 17.06 13.42
N ILE A 374 4.39 16.77 12.75
CA ILE A 374 5.66 16.40 13.36
C ILE A 374 6.62 17.59 13.23
N THR A 375 6.92 18.22 14.36
CA THR A 375 7.88 19.33 14.46
C THR A 375 9.31 18.80 14.61
N GLY A 376 10.28 19.55 14.10
CA GLY A 376 11.69 19.16 14.06
C GLY A 376 12.47 19.94 13.01
N GLY A 377 13.67 19.47 12.64
CA GLY A 377 14.67 20.20 11.84
C GLY A 377 14.31 20.57 10.39
N GLY A 378 13.02 20.58 10.01
CA GLY A 378 12.55 21.10 8.73
C GLY A 378 12.76 20.16 7.55
N GLN A 379 12.98 18.87 7.79
CA GLN A 379 13.01 17.85 6.73
C GLN A 379 11.69 17.82 5.94
N GLU A 380 11.74 17.21 4.76
CA GLU A 380 10.60 17.15 3.82
C GLU A 380 9.94 18.52 3.62
N ARG A 381 10.77 19.54 3.40
CA ARG A 381 10.35 20.93 3.13
C ARG A 381 9.54 21.55 4.28
N GLY A 382 9.79 21.10 5.51
CA GLY A 382 9.12 21.58 6.72
C GLY A 382 7.75 20.96 6.97
N LEU A 383 7.30 20.02 6.13
CA LEU A 383 5.98 19.38 6.28
C LEU A 383 6.04 18.12 7.15
N ARG A 384 7.17 17.40 7.14
CA ARG A 384 7.35 16.16 7.90
C ARG A 384 8.79 16.05 8.40
N SER A 385 9.03 16.46 9.64
CA SER A 385 10.36 16.40 10.24
C SER A 385 10.77 14.97 10.61
N GLY A 386 12.08 14.73 10.70
CA GLY A 386 12.65 13.44 11.07
C GLY A 386 13.58 12.88 10.01
N THR A 387 14.51 12.01 10.44
CA THR A 387 15.44 11.34 9.55
C THR A 387 14.67 10.41 8.60
N LEU A 388 14.97 10.48 7.30
CA LEU A 388 14.45 9.52 6.33
C LEU A 388 15.19 8.20 6.50
N ALA A 389 14.53 7.09 6.23
CA ALA A 389 15.13 5.76 6.28
C ALA A 389 15.45 5.30 4.84
N PRO A 390 16.70 5.47 4.34
CA PRO A 390 17.04 5.16 2.95
C PRO A 390 16.65 3.75 2.49
N PRO A 391 16.82 2.68 3.31
CA PRO A 391 16.38 1.35 2.88
C PRO A 391 14.88 1.28 2.59
N LEU A 392 14.04 1.86 3.46
CA LEU A 392 12.59 1.82 3.28
C LEU A 392 12.15 2.71 2.11
N VAL A 393 12.78 3.87 1.96
CA VAL A 393 12.51 4.80 0.86
C VAL A 393 12.88 4.19 -0.49
N ALA A 394 14.07 3.59 -0.61
CA ALA A 394 14.51 2.90 -1.81
C ALA A 394 13.56 1.75 -2.17
N GLY A 395 13.18 0.93 -1.19
CA GLY A 395 12.23 -0.16 -1.42
C GLY A 395 10.85 0.33 -1.86
N PHE A 396 10.36 1.43 -1.30
CA PHE A 396 9.10 2.02 -1.73
C PHE A 396 9.18 2.60 -3.16
N GLY A 397 10.27 3.28 -3.49
CA GLY A 397 10.53 3.77 -4.84
C GLY A 397 10.54 2.63 -5.87
N GLU A 398 11.24 1.54 -5.56
CA GLU A 398 11.31 0.36 -6.43
C GLU A 398 9.96 -0.33 -6.58
N ALA A 399 9.17 -0.43 -5.50
CA ALA A 399 7.81 -0.95 -5.56
C ALA A 399 6.93 -0.12 -6.51
N CYS A 400 7.05 1.21 -6.48
CA CYS A 400 6.34 2.09 -7.40
C CYS A 400 6.81 1.96 -8.85
N ARG A 401 8.11 1.78 -9.09
CA ARG A 401 8.67 1.55 -10.44
C ARG A 401 8.10 0.26 -11.05
N ILE A 402 8.19 -0.84 -10.30
CA ILE A 402 7.65 -2.14 -10.70
C ILE A 402 6.14 -2.05 -10.93
N ALA A 403 5.40 -1.43 -10.00
CA ALA A 403 3.97 -1.25 -10.15
C ALA A 403 3.62 -0.50 -11.44
N LYS A 404 4.37 0.56 -11.80
CA LYS A 404 4.15 1.28 -13.05
C LYS A 404 4.32 0.40 -14.30
N GLU A 405 5.28 -0.51 -14.28
CA GLU A 405 5.60 -1.41 -15.40
C GLU A 405 4.63 -2.59 -15.50
N GLU A 406 4.24 -3.16 -14.36
CA GLU A 406 3.47 -4.41 -14.30
C GLU A 406 1.98 -4.22 -14.09
N MET A 407 1.50 -3.00 -13.81
CA MET A 407 0.08 -2.75 -13.47
C MET A 407 -0.88 -3.35 -14.50
N GLU A 408 -0.65 -3.18 -15.81
CA GLU A 408 -1.54 -3.75 -16.83
C GLU A 408 -1.56 -5.29 -16.81
N TYR A 409 -0.38 -5.91 -16.64
CA TYR A 409 -0.26 -7.36 -16.55
C TYR A 409 -0.94 -7.90 -15.29
N ASP A 410 -0.65 -7.29 -14.13
CA ASP A 410 -1.23 -7.65 -12.84
C ASP A 410 -2.75 -7.49 -12.87
N THR A 411 -3.26 -6.37 -13.39
CA THR A 411 -4.72 -6.13 -13.51
C THR A 411 -5.39 -7.22 -14.31
N ARG A 412 -4.86 -7.62 -15.48
CA ARG A 412 -5.47 -8.68 -16.31
C ARG A 412 -5.49 -10.02 -15.58
N ARG A 413 -4.37 -10.42 -14.97
CA ARG A 413 -4.25 -11.71 -14.28
C ARG A 413 -5.15 -11.76 -13.03
N ILE A 414 -5.12 -10.70 -12.21
CA ILE A 414 -5.94 -10.59 -11.01
C ILE A 414 -7.43 -10.56 -11.39
N LYS A 415 -7.81 -9.86 -12.47
CA LYS A 415 -9.20 -9.84 -12.95
C LYS A 415 -9.70 -11.23 -13.35
N ALA A 416 -8.92 -12.00 -14.10
CA ALA A 416 -9.31 -13.37 -14.47
C ALA A 416 -9.54 -14.28 -13.24
N MET A 417 -8.66 -14.20 -12.24
CA MET A 417 -8.81 -14.93 -10.98
C MET A 417 -9.99 -14.43 -10.16
N SER A 418 -10.20 -13.11 -10.10
CA SER A 418 -11.33 -12.46 -9.43
C SER A 418 -12.66 -12.88 -10.03
N ASP A 419 -12.77 -12.90 -11.35
CA ASP A 419 -14.00 -13.32 -12.05
C ASP A 419 -14.33 -14.78 -11.80
N ARG A 420 -13.29 -15.64 -11.79
CA ARG A 420 -13.44 -17.06 -11.46
C ARG A 420 -13.92 -17.24 -10.02
N LEU A 421 -13.25 -16.58 -9.07
CA LEU A 421 -13.60 -16.63 -7.65
C LEU A 421 -15.03 -16.11 -7.42
N LEU A 422 -15.33 -14.90 -7.90
CA LEU A 422 -16.62 -14.26 -7.70
C LEU A 422 -17.76 -15.07 -8.32
N LYS A 423 -17.59 -15.57 -9.55
CA LYS A 423 -18.61 -16.43 -10.19
C LYS A 423 -18.84 -17.72 -9.40
N GLY A 424 -17.79 -18.35 -8.89
CA GLY A 424 -17.91 -19.57 -8.10
C GLY A 424 -18.61 -19.32 -6.76
N LEU A 425 -18.21 -18.27 -6.03
CA LEU A 425 -18.84 -17.89 -4.76
C LEU A 425 -20.32 -17.52 -4.93
N LEU A 426 -20.65 -16.71 -5.96
CA LEU A 426 -22.02 -16.30 -6.24
C LEU A 426 -22.91 -17.40 -6.82
N SER A 427 -22.35 -18.56 -7.16
CA SER A 427 -23.15 -19.72 -7.58
C SER A 427 -23.76 -20.47 -6.40
N MET A 428 -23.28 -20.23 -5.18
CA MET A 428 -23.82 -20.80 -3.95
C MET A 428 -25.12 -20.08 -3.55
N GLU A 429 -26.09 -20.81 -3.02
CA GLU A 429 -27.38 -20.26 -2.60
C GLU A 429 -27.20 -19.14 -1.57
N HIS A 430 -28.04 -18.10 -1.61
CA HIS A 430 -28.04 -16.99 -0.65
C HIS A 430 -26.67 -16.36 -0.39
N THR A 431 -25.89 -16.15 -1.45
CA THR A 431 -24.65 -15.38 -1.42
C THR A 431 -24.84 -14.04 -2.14
N THR A 432 -24.20 -13.00 -1.64
CA THR A 432 -24.30 -11.65 -2.22
C THR A 432 -22.96 -10.96 -2.23
N GLN A 433 -22.64 -10.27 -3.34
CA GLN A 433 -21.45 -9.43 -3.41
C GLN A 433 -21.72 -8.10 -2.70
N ASN A 434 -20.79 -7.67 -1.85
CA ASN A 434 -20.82 -6.35 -1.24
C ASN A 434 -20.09 -5.33 -2.11
N GLY A 435 -20.76 -4.21 -2.41
CA GLY A 435 -20.23 -3.13 -3.24
C GLY A 435 -20.71 -3.15 -4.69
N ALA A 436 -20.21 -2.22 -5.50
CA ALA A 436 -20.61 -2.04 -6.90
C ALA A 436 -20.04 -3.14 -7.81
N PRO A 437 -20.89 -3.90 -8.54
CA PRO A 437 -20.43 -4.99 -9.41
C PRO A 437 -19.49 -4.56 -10.54
N ASP A 438 -19.69 -3.36 -11.09
CA ASP A 438 -18.94 -2.87 -12.25
C ASP A 438 -17.85 -1.84 -11.91
N ALA A 439 -17.88 -1.29 -10.68
CA ALA A 439 -17.01 -0.20 -10.24
C ALA A 439 -16.20 -0.62 -9.01
N PHE A 440 -15.47 -1.73 -9.11
CA PHE A 440 -14.63 -2.23 -8.02
C PHE A 440 -13.25 -2.69 -8.52
N TYR A 441 -12.28 -2.68 -7.61
CA TYR A 441 -10.95 -3.21 -7.83
C TYR A 441 -10.97 -4.76 -7.78
N PRO A 442 -10.58 -5.46 -8.85
CA PRO A 442 -10.74 -6.91 -8.94
C PRO A 442 -9.99 -7.70 -7.86
N GLY A 443 -8.90 -7.18 -7.31
CA GLY A 443 -8.15 -7.87 -6.27
C GLY A 443 -8.81 -7.84 -4.89
N CYS A 444 -9.98 -7.20 -4.73
CA CYS A 444 -10.71 -7.11 -3.47
C CYS A 444 -12.15 -7.61 -3.70
N VAL A 445 -12.38 -8.89 -3.42
CA VAL A 445 -13.70 -9.53 -3.52
C VAL A 445 -14.31 -9.62 -2.14
N ASN A 446 -15.54 -9.14 -1.95
CA ASN A 446 -16.25 -9.21 -0.67
C ASN A 446 -17.63 -9.82 -0.88
N VAL A 447 -17.90 -10.92 -0.17
CA VAL A 447 -19.14 -11.70 -0.33
C VAL A 447 -19.72 -12.02 1.04
N SER A 448 -21.03 -11.84 1.19
CA SER A 448 -21.81 -12.30 2.36
C SER A 448 -22.39 -13.69 2.10
N PHE A 449 -22.29 -14.55 3.10
CA PHE A 449 -22.84 -15.91 3.08
C PHE A 449 -23.99 -16.01 4.08
N ALA A 450 -25.23 -15.84 3.61
CA ALA A 450 -26.37 -15.87 4.54
C ALA A 450 -26.47 -17.23 5.26
N TYR A 451 -27.02 -17.17 6.48
CA TYR A 451 -27.28 -18.30 7.37
C TYR A 451 -26.03 -19.02 7.91
N VAL A 452 -24.85 -18.40 7.76
CA VAL A 452 -23.59 -18.87 8.31
C VAL A 452 -23.03 -17.83 9.27
N GLU A 453 -22.58 -18.25 10.44
CA GLU A 453 -21.86 -17.38 11.36
C GLU A 453 -20.41 -17.17 10.87
N GLY A 454 -19.98 -15.91 10.72
CA GLY A 454 -18.69 -15.59 10.11
C GLY A 454 -17.46 -16.05 10.90
N GLU A 455 -17.51 -16.06 12.23
CA GLU A 455 -16.39 -16.58 13.03
C GLU A 455 -16.22 -18.08 12.83
N SER A 456 -17.33 -18.82 12.86
CA SER A 456 -17.38 -20.24 12.55
C SER A 456 -16.85 -20.53 11.13
N LEU A 457 -17.18 -19.68 10.15
CA LEU A 457 -16.66 -19.79 8.78
C LEU A 457 -15.15 -19.53 8.70
N LEU A 458 -14.63 -18.50 9.37
CA LEU A 458 -13.20 -18.23 9.42
C LEU A 458 -12.42 -19.36 10.12
N MET A 459 -12.98 -19.95 11.18
CA MET A 459 -12.40 -21.11 11.85
C MET A 459 -12.39 -22.36 10.95
N ALA A 460 -13.45 -22.56 10.17
CA ALA A 460 -13.54 -23.65 9.19
C ALA A 460 -12.57 -23.47 8.00
N LEU A 461 -12.22 -22.23 7.67
CA LEU A 461 -11.30 -21.87 6.58
C LEU A 461 -9.87 -21.60 7.06
N LYS A 462 -9.40 -22.19 8.17
CA LYS A 462 -8.10 -21.85 8.77
C LYS A 462 -6.87 -22.17 7.91
N ASP A 463 -7.04 -22.98 6.88
CA ASP A 463 -6.08 -23.26 5.81
C ASP A 463 -5.97 -22.12 4.76
N ILE A 464 -6.83 -21.09 4.87
CA ILE A 464 -6.87 -19.92 4.00
C ILE A 464 -6.88 -18.65 4.88
N ALA A 465 -5.84 -17.83 4.76
CA ALA A 465 -5.77 -16.56 5.47
C ALA A 465 -6.69 -15.51 4.80
N LEU A 466 -7.76 -15.15 5.51
CA LEU A 466 -8.85 -14.26 5.06
C LEU A 466 -9.17 -13.19 6.13
N SER A 467 -10.09 -12.28 5.82
CA SER A 467 -10.58 -11.27 6.76
C SER A 467 -12.10 -11.10 6.63
N SER A 468 -12.81 -10.95 7.76
CA SER A 468 -14.27 -10.70 7.80
C SER A 468 -14.67 -9.21 7.76
N GLY A 469 -13.76 -8.31 7.39
CA GLY A 469 -14.08 -6.88 7.23
C GLY A 469 -14.10 -6.06 8.54
N SER A 470 -13.88 -6.64 9.72
CA SER A 470 -13.57 -5.89 10.94
C SER A 470 -12.15 -5.33 10.86
N ALA A 471 -11.97 -4.26 10.08
CA ALA A 471 -10.67 -3.65 9.80
C ALA A 471 -9.79 -3.54 11.05
N CYS A 472 -8.73 -4.34 11.15
CA CYS A 472 -7.58 -4.15 12.05
C CYS A 472 -7.89 -3.89 13.54
N THR A 473 -9.10 -4.17 14.02
CA THR A 473 -9.50 -4.08 15.41
C THR A 473 -9.47 -5.48 15.99
N SER A 474 -8.30 -5.93 16.42
CA SER A 474 -8.12 -7.21 17.13
C SER A 474 -8.82 -7.28 18.50
N ALA A 475 -9.72 -6.33 18.82
CA ALA A 475 -10.20 -6.07 20.18
C ALA A 475 -11.72 -5.88 20.32
N SER A 476 -12.50 -5.78 19.24
CA SER A 476 -13.96 -5.58 19.35
C SER A 476 -14.71 -6.43 18.33
N LEU A 477 -15.70 -7.19 18.81
CA LEU A 477 -16.59 -8.07 18.06
C LEU A 477 -17.64 -7.31 17.22
N GLU A 478 -17.43 -6.02 16.94
CA GLU A 478 -18.43 -5.22 16.25
C GLU A 478 -18.47 -5.52 14.75
N PRO A 479 -19.66 -5.57 14.12
CA PRO A 479 -19.79 -5.76 12.68
C PRO A 479 -19.16 -4.60 11.91
N SER A 480 -18.70 -4.90 10.68
CA SER A 480 -18.07 -3.90 9.80
C SER A 480 -18.94 -2.65 9.69
N TYR A 481 -18.36 -1.50 10.06
CA TYR A 481 -19.02 -0.20 9.91
C TYR A 481 -19.19 0.18 8.43
N VAL A 482 -18.37 -0.39 7.54
CA VAL A 482 -18.52 -0.19 6.09
C VAL A 482 -19.77 -0.92 5.62
N LEU A 483 -19.93 -2.21 5.95
CA LEU A 483 -21.11 -2.98 5.53
C LEU A 483 -22.41 -2.44 6.14
N ARG A 484 -22.38 -1.98 7.40
CA ARG A 484 -23.51 -1.26 7.99
C ARG A 484 -23.85 0.03 7.24
N ALA A 485 -22.85 0.78 6.77
CA ALA A 485 -23.07 1.99 5.97
C ALA A 485 -23.66 1.71 4.58
N LEU A 486 -23.53 0.48 4.06
CA LEU A 486 -24.22 0.01 2.85
C LEU A 486 -25.69 -0.37 3.12
N GLY A 487 -26.11 -0.43 4.39
CA GLY A 487 -27.45 -0.86 4.80
C GLY A 487 -27.58 -2.37 5.04
N ASN A 488 -26.47 -3.11 5.12
CA ASN A 488 -26.51 -4.53 5.48
C ASN A 488 -26.94 -4.69 6.95
N SER A 489 -27.69 -5.76 7.23
CA SER A 489 -27.98 -6.16 8.61
C SER A 489 -26.70 -6.60 9.34
N ASP A 490 -26.73 -6.60 10.68
CA ASP A 490 -25.59 -7.01 11.48
C ASP A 490 -25.22 -8.48 11.21
N GLU A 491 -26.21 -9.36 11.02
CA GLU A 491 -26.00 -10.77 10.68
C GLU A 491 -25.31 -10.93 9.31
N SER A 492 -25.76 -10.17 8.30
CA SER A 492 -25.12 -10.14 6.98
C SER A 492 -23.69 -9.61 7.06
N ALA A 493 -23.47 -8.55 7.84
CA ALA A 493 -22.14 -7.98 8.04
C ALA A 493 -21.18 -8.96 8.75
N HIS A 494 -21.67 -9.74 9.72
CA HIS A 494 -20.88 -10.77 10.39
C HIS A 494 -20.53 -11.95 9.48
N SER A 495 -21.43 -12.32 8.57
CA SER A 495 -21.24 -13.43 7.62
C SER A 495 -20.51 -13.05 6.33
N SER A 496 -19.86 -11.88 6.31
CA SER A 496 -19.14 -11.36 5.15
C SER A 496 -17.65 -11.66 5.20
N ILE A 497 -17.10 -12.12 4.08
CA ILE A 497 -15.67 -12.44 3.94
C ILE A 497 -15.06 -11.63 2.80
N ARG A 498 -13.90 -11.04 3.06
CA ARG A 498 -13.05 -10.39 2.08
C ARG A 498 -11.93 -11.33 1.63
N PHE A 499 -11.87 -11.54 0.32
CA PHE A 499 -10.83 -12.27 -0.38
C PHE A 499 -9.93 -11.28 -1.12
N GLY A 500 -8.64 -11.29 -0.76
CA GLY A 500 -7.62 -10.40 -1.29
C GLY A 500 -6.66 -11.08 -2.24
N ILE A 501 -6.84 -10.86 -3.54
CA ILE A 501 -6.03 -11.45 -4.61
C ILE A 501 -4.86 -10.51 -4.96
N GLY A 502 -3.67 -11.08 -5.15
CA GLY A 502 -2.47 -10.33 -5.48
C GLY A 502 -1.62 -10.98 -6.57
N ARG A 503 -0.41 -10.43 -6.75
CA ARG A 503 0.56 -10.78 -7.80
C ARG A 503 0.99 -12.25 -7.75
N PHE A 504 1.17 -12.76 -6.53
CA PHE A 504 1.65 -14.12 -6.28
C PHE A 504 0.53 -15.16 -6.14
N THR A 505 -0.74 -14.73 -6.18
CA THR A 505 -1.86 -15.67 -6.17
C THR A 505 -1.90 -16.48 -7.47
N THR A 506 -2.28 -17.73 -7.36
CA THR A 506 -2.33 -18.71 -8.45
C THR A 506 -3.75 -19.21 -8.70
N GLU A 507 -4.03 -19.64 -9.93
CA GLU A 507 -5.33 -20.23 -10.29
C GLU A 507 -5.63 -21.49 -9.47
N ALA A 508 -4.61 -22.30 -9.17
CA ALA A 508 -4.75 -23.49 -8.34
C ALA A 508 -5.18 -23.16 -6.90
N GLU A 509 -4.68 -22.06 -6.33
CA GLU A 509 -5.15 -21.57 -5.02
C GLU A 509 -6.61 -21.12 -5.09
N ILE A 510 -7.02 -20.43 -6.17
CA ILE A 510 -8.43 -20.03 -6.37
C ILE A 510 -9.34 -21.25 -6.47
N ASP A 511 -8.93 -22.28 -7.20
CA ASP A 511 -9.69 -23.53 -7.33
C ASP A 511 -9.85 -24.26 -6.01
N TYR A 512 -8.76 -24.33 -5.23
CA TYR A 512 -8.81 -24.88 -3.88
C TYR A 512 -9.77 -24.08 -3.00
N VAL A 513 -9.66 -22.75 -3.01
CA VAL A 513 -10.51 -21.86 -2.19
C VAL A 513 -11.98 -22.00 -2.54
N LEU A 514 -12.33 -22.09 -3.82
CA LEU A 514 -13.71 -22.29 -4.25
C LEU A 514 -14.30 -23.59 -3.72
N LYS A 515 -13.60 -24.70 -3.94
CA LYS A 515 -13.99 -26.00 -3.39
C LYS A 515 -14.11 -25.93 -1.87
N ALA A 516 -13.14 -25.27 -1.25
CA ALA A 516 -13.05 -25.21 0.18
C ALA A 516 -14.24 -24.49 0.80
N VAL A 517 -14.51 -23.27 0.32
CA VAL A 517 -15.62 -22.44 0.76
C VAL A 517 -16.96 -23.15 0.52
N ASP A 518 -17.16 -23.80 -0.62
CA ASP A 518 -18.39 -24.54 -0.94
C ASP A 518 -18.69 -25.63 0.10
N GLU A 519 -17.72 -26.51 0.36
CA GLU A 519 -17.83 -27.60 1.32
C GLU A 519 -18.13 -27.08 2.74
N ARG A 520 -17.41 -26.03 3.16
CA ARG A 520 -17.47 -25.50 4.53
C ARG A 520 -18.74 -24.67 4.77
N VAL A 521 -19.19 -23.90 3.78
CA VAL A 521 -20.45 -23.15 3.84
C VAL A 521 -21.63 -24.12 3.87
N THR A 522 -21.63 -25.15 3.01
CA THR A 522 -22.68 -26.18 3.00
C THR A 522 -22.76 -26.88 4.34
N PHE A 523 -21.62 -27.31 4.88
CA PHE A 523 -21.55 -27.93 6.20
C PHE A 523 -22.07 -27.03 7.33
N LEU A 524 -21.68 -25.75 7.36
CA LEU A 524 -22.14 -24.83 8.41
C LEU A 524 -23.64 -24.52 8.29
N ARG A 525 -24.19 -24.53 7.08
CA ARG A 525 -25.63 -24.38 6.85
C ARG A 525 -26.42 -25.58 7.36
N GLU A 526 -25.93 -26.80 7.21
CA GLU A 526 -26.55 -28.02 7.77
C GLU A 526 -26.65 -27.98 9.30
N LEU A 527 -25.79 -27.21 9.97
CA LEU A 527 -25.81 -27.03 11.43
C LEU A 527 -26.59 -25.78 11.88
N SER A 528 -27.09 -24.97 10.95
CA SER A 528 -27.69 -23.67 11.23
C SER A 528 -29.21 -23.80 11.36
N PRO A 529 -29.80 -23.52 12.55
CA PRO A 529 -31.26 -23.52 12.70
C PRO A 529 -31.96 -22.51 11.79
N LEU A 530 -31.29 -21.40 11.45
CA LEU A 530 -31.81 -20.41 10.51
C LEU A 530 -31.94 -20.97 9.10
N TRP A 531 -31.03 -21.87 8.71
CA TRP A 531 -31.08 -22.52 7.41
C TRP A 531 -32.22 -23.54 7.31
N GLU A 532 -32.44 -24.33 8.37
CA GLU A 532 -33.57 -25.27 8.45
C GLU A 532 -34.92 -24.55 8.25
N LEU A 533 -35.13 -23.43 8.96
CA LEU A 533 -36.36 -22.63 8.84
C LEU A 533 -36.58 -22.09 7.42
N VAL A 534 -35.52 -21.64 6.75
CA VAL A 534 -35.60 -21.15 5.36
C VAL A 534 -35.90 -22.28 4.38
N GLN A 535 -35.32 -23.48 4.59
CA GLN A 535 -35.63 -24.67 3.79
C GLN A 535 -37.08 -25.14 3.99
N GLU A 536 -37.65 -24.92 5.18
CA GLU A 536 -39.08 -25.14 5.47
C GLU A 536 -40.00 -24.05 4.88
N GLY A 537 -39.43 -23.00 4.28
CA GLY A 537 -40.17 -21.89 3.66
C GLY A 537 -40.66 -20.83 4.64
N ILE A 538 -40.08 -20.76 5.84
CA ILE A 538 -40.43 -19.78 6.87
C ILE A 538 -39.65 -18.48 6.61
N ASP A 539 -40.39 -17.37 6.59
CA ASP A 539 -39.80 -16.03 6.48
C ASP A 539 -39.24 -15.59 7.84
N LEU A 540 -37.92 -15.42 7.94
CA LEU A 540 -37.24 -15.04 9.18
C LEU A 540 -37.66 -13.67 9.71
N ASP A 541 -38.12 -12.77 8.84
CA ASP A 541 -38.62 -11.44 9.23
C ASP A 541 -39.96 -11.52 9.98
N THR A 542 -40.64 -12.67 9.91
CA THR A 542 -41.92 -12.91 10.61
C THR A 542 -41.73 -13.50 12.01
N ILE A 543 -40.51 -13.89 12.39
CA ILE A 543 -40.19 -14.48 13.68
C ILE A 543 -39.92 -13.37 14.71
N GLN A 544 -40.64 -13.38 15.83
CA GLN A 544 -40.34 -12.50 16.96
C GLN A 544 -39.16 -13.04 17.78
N TRP A 545 -37.96 -12.54 17.51
CA TRP A 545 -36.77 -12.86 18.27
C TRP A 545 -36.82 -12.21 19.66
N SER A 546 -36.43 -12.95 20.70
CA SER A 546 -36.23 -12.38 22.04
C SER A 546 -34.99 -11.48 22.02
N GLN A 547 -35.17 -10.17 22.20
CA GLN A 547 -34.05 -9.22 22.33
C GLN A 547 -33.16 -9.63 23.52
N HIS A 548 -31.86 -9.82 23.27
CA HIS A 548 -30.84 -9.96 24.29
C HIS A 548 -30.01 -8.70 24.43
#